data_AF-A0A1Z5HH91-F1
#
_entry.id   AF-A0A1Z5HH91-F1
#
_cell.length_a   1.000
_cell.length_b   1.000
_cell.length_c   1.000
_cell.angle_alpha   90.00
_cell.angle_beta   90.00
_cell.angle_gamma   90.00
#
_symmetry.space_group_name_H-M   'P 1'
#
loop_
_entity.id
_entity.type
_entity.pdbx_description
1 polymer ?
#
loop_
_entity_poly.entity_id
_entity_poly.type
_entity_poly.pdbx_seq_one_letter_code
_entity_poly.pdbx_strand_id
1 'polypeptide(L)'
;MQINFPSPAQAAITLAGQAIVAGAFSYGKFTPLLVTKEDIELKGSNYIGVSTLTSLAFNYKGKKIDFPECIITVNQEKNIVTTPMEGRDGTVKEYISDGDYTIAMEAAVCSYIINQKGEADYQTSHAYPKEQLEKLIRFLKIKDALDVQSDFLTLFGITSVVVKSYEMVQETHSNRQAFTIQMLSDTPYEIKINQDVAINK
;
A
#
# COMPACT_ATOMS: atom_id res chain seq x y z
N MET A 1 -56.25 -25.75 -0.23
CA MET A 1 -56.49 -24.32 0.09
C MET A 1 -55.18 -23.59 -0.17
N GLN A 2 -55.03 -22.95 -1.33
CA GLN A 2 -53.82 -22.19 -1.69
C GLN A 2 -53.97 -20.75 -1.20
N ILE A 3 -52.95 -20.24 -0.52
CA ILE A 3 -52.89 -18.87 -0.01
C ILE A 3 -52.22 -18.01 -1.09
N ASN A 4 -52.95 -17.03 -1.60
CA ASN A 4 -52.48 -16.11 -2.63
C ASN A 4 -51.88 -14.87 -1.95
N PHE A 5 -50.65 -14.49 -2.29
CA PHE A 5 -50.01 -13.28 -1.78
C PHE A 5 -50.21 -12.10 -2.76
N PRO A 6 -50.59 -10.90 -2.29
CA PRO A 6 -50.79 -9.75 -3.16
C PRO A 6 -49.47 -9.20 -3.71
N SER A 7 -49.53 -8.61 -4.91
CA SER A 7 -48.35 -8.08 -5.61
C SER A 7 -47.85 -6.74 -5.02
N PRO A 8 -46.56 -6.41 -5.18
CA PRO A 8 -45.89 -5.29 -4.49
C PRO A 8 -46.46 -3.88 -4.78
N ALA A 9 -47.21 -3.71 -5.87
CA ALA A 9 -47.74 -2.42 -6.28
C ALA A 9 -48.86 -1.89 -5.35
N GLN A 10 -49.57 -2.78 -4.64
CA GLN A 10 -50.67 -2.38 -3.74
C GLN A 10 -50.21 -2.05 -2.31
N ALA A 11 -49.00 -2.44 -1.90
CA ALA A 11 -48.45 -2.10 -0.58
C ALA A 11 -47.92 -0.66 -0.51
N ALA A 12 -47.52 -0.07 -1.64
CA ALA A 12 -46.89 1.24 -1.68
C ALA A 12 -47.87 2.43 -1.56
N ILE A 13 -49.15 2.24 -1.88
CA ILE A 13 -50.11 3.35 -1.96
C ILE A 13 -50.74 3.67 -0.58
N THR A 14 -50.73 2.73 0.35
CA THR A 14 -51.39 2.88 1.66
C THR A 14 -50.60 3.73 2.66
N LEU A 15 -49.30 3.99 2.43
CA LEU A 15 -48.47 4.80 3.33
C LEU A 15 -48.54 6.31 3.08
N ALA A 16 -49.26 6.77 2.05
CA ALA A 16 -49.35 8.19 1.70
C ALA A 16 -50.47 8.96 2.43
N GLY A 17 -51.18 8.32 3.36
CA GLY A 17 -52.50 8.78 3.79
C GLY A 17 -52.71 8.99 5.28
N GLN A 18 -51.71 9.30 6.12
CA GLN A 18 -51.96 9.81 7.48
C GLN A 18 -50.87 10.80 7.93
N ALA A 19 -51.19 12.09 7.87
CA ALA A 19 -50.48 13.13 8.60
C ALA A 19 -51.23 13.42 9.90
N ILE A 20 -50.60 13.20 11.06
CA ILE A 20 -51.00 13.81 12.34
C ILE A 20 -49.76 14.42 13.02
N VAL A 21 -49.63 15.73 12.81
CA VAL A 21 -49.35 16.83 13.75
C VAL A 21 -48.47 16.59 15.00
N ALA A 22 -47.32 17.28 14.97
CA ALA A 22 -46.63 18.06 16.01
C ALA A 22 -46.11 17.43 17.31
N GLY A 23 -44.79 17.24 17.35
CA GLY A 23 -43.94 17.41 18.53
C GLY A 23 -42.56 17.88 18.07
N ALA A 24 -42.29 19.18 18.17
CA ALA A 24 -41.06 19.80 17.71
C ALA A 24 -39.88 19.46 18.65
N PHE A 25 -38.98 18.59 18.21
CA PHE A 25 -37.61 18.51 18.72
C PHE A 25 -36.65 18.75 17.55
N SER A 26 -36.12 19.96 17.50
CA SER A 26 -35.13 20.41 16.52
C SER A 26 -33.76 19.81 16.83
N TYR A 27 -33.53 18.55 16.44
CA TYR A 27 -32.17 18.11 16.12
C TYR A 27 -31.85 18.64 14.72
N GLY A 28 -30.76 19.42 14.62
CA GLY A 28 -30.29 19.97 13.35
C GLY A 28 -30.29 18.89 12.28
N LYS A 29 -31.05 19.12 11.20
CA LYS A 29 -31.19 18.18 10.09
C LYS A 29 -29.80 17.81 9.57
N PHE A 30 -29.32 16.63 9.94
CA PHE A 30 -28.17 16.02 9.30
C PHE A 30 -28.63 15.63 7.90
N THR A 31 -28.45 16.51 6.92
CA THR A 31 -28.58 16.12 5.52
C THR A 31 -27.43 15.17 5.23
N PRO A 32 -27.69 13.89 4.89
CA PRO A 32 -26.62 13.03 4.42
C PRO A 32 -25.97 13.69 3.21
N LEU A 33 -24.63 13.58 3.09
CA LEU A 33 -23.92 14.04 1.91
C LEU A 33 -24.53 13.34 0.69
N LEU A 34 -25.25 14.09 -0.13
CA LEU A 34 -25.68 13.64 -1.44
C LEU A 34 -24.41 13.56 -2.29
N VAL A 35 -23.91 12.35 -2.53
CA VAL A 35 -22.83 12.10 -3.48
C VAL A 35 -23.42 12.29 -4.88
N THR A 36 -23.49 13.53 -5.35
CA THR A 36 -23.98 13.91 -6.69
C THR A 36 -22.84 14.09 -7.69
N LYS A 37 -21.81 13.25 -7.58
CA LYS A 37 -20.83 13.00 -8.64
C LYS A 37 -20.44 11.53 -8.60
N GLU A 38 -21.23 10.71 -9.28
CA GLU A 38 -20.64 9.65 -10.10
C GLU A 38 -19.72 10.38 -11.08
N ASP A 39 -18.43 10.41 -10.75
CA ASP A 39 -17.29 10.60 -11.66
C ASP A 39 -16.03 10.74 -10.80
N ILE A 40 -15.77 9.73 -9.97
CA ILE A 40 -14.38 9.32 -9.82
C ILE A 40 -14.14 8.50 -11.10
N GLU A 41 -13.78 9.17 -12.20
CA GLU A 41 -13.12 8.48 -13.30
C GLU A 41 -11.81 7.92 -12.72
N LEU A 42 -11.87 6.68 -12.29
CA LEU A 42 -10.68 5.91 -11.96
C LEU A 42 -9.93 5.71 -13.28
N LYS A 43 -9.04 6.66 -13.63
CA LYS A 43 -8.03 6.48 -14.68
C LYS A 43 -6.90 5.57 -14.18
N GLY A 44 -7.29 4.44 -13.60
CA GLY A 44 -6.44 3.30 -13.34
C GLY A 44 -6.93 2.18 -14.25
N SER A 45 -6.01 1.52 -14.94
CA SER A 45 -6.32 0.26 -15.61
C SER A 45 -7.07 -0.67 -14.64
N ASN A 46 -8.18 -1.23 -15.09
CA ASN A 46 -9.01 -2.11 -14.27
C ASN A 46 -8.24 -3.42 -14.02
N TYR A 47 -7.55 -3.53 -12.88
CA TYR A 47 -6.76 -4.69 -12.49
C TYR A 47 -7.59 -5.82 -11.87
N ILE A 48 -8.92 -5.72 -11.86
CA ILE A 48 -9.81 -6.79 -11.41
C ILE A 48 -9.61 -8.01 -12.33
N GLY A 49 -9.07 -9.10 -11.77
CA GLY A 49 -8.85 -10.36 -12.50
C GLY A 49 -7.55 -10.45 -13.29
N VAL A 50 -6.66 -9.44 -13.22
CA VAL A 50 -5.30 -9.54 -13.76
C VAL A 50 -4.40 -10.12 -12.67
N SER A 51 -3.67 -11.20 -12.98
CA SER A 51 -2.68 -11.81 -12.09
C SER A 51 -1.48 -10.87 -11.91
N THR A 52 -1.68 -9.81 -11.13
CA THR A 52 -0.62 -8.87 -10.76
C THR A 52 0.10 -9.44 -9.55
N LEU A 53 0.90 -10.48 -9.80
CA LEU A 53 1.98 -10.77 -8.87
C LEU A 53 2.88 -9.54 -8.91
N THR A 54 2.84 -8.75 -7.84
CA THR A 54 3.61 -7.51 -7.73
C THR A 54 5.08 -7.90 -7.77
N SER A 55 5.73 -7.69 -8.91
CA SER A 55 7.17 -7.86 -9.01
C SER A 55 7.85 -6.67 -8.35
N LEU A 56 9.01 -6.94 -7.76
CA LEU A 56 9.85 -5.91 -7.17
C LEU A 56 11.28 -6.12 -7.63
N ALA A 57 11.90 -5.06 -8.12
CA ALA A 57 13.32 -5.03 -8.42
C ALA A 57 14.01 -4.00 -7.53
N PHE A 58 15.13 -4.40 -6.95
CA PHE A 58 16.06 -3.46 -6.36
C PHE A 58 17.24 -3.21 -7.30
N ASN A 59 17.71 -1.96 -7.32
CA ASN A 59 18.93 -1.57 -8.02
C ASN A 59 19.84 -0.82 -7.07
N TYR A 60 21.11 -1.20 -7.06
CA TYR A 60 22.16 -0.45 -6.37
C TYR A 60 23.45 -0.44 -7.19
N LYS A 61 23.85 0.74 -7.66
CA LYS A 61 25.11 0.97 -8.41
C LYS A 61 25.31 -0.05 -9.56
N GLY A 62 24.24 -0.37 -10.29
CA GLY A 62 24.26 -1.28 -11.43
C GLY A 62 24.10 -2.77 -11.09
N LYS A 63 24.04 -3.14 -9.80
CA LYS A 63 23.66 -4.49 -9.36
C LYS A 63 22.16 -4.53 -9.16
N LYS A 64 21.49 -5.44 -9.87
CA LYS A 64 20.04 -5.62 -9.83
C LYS A 64 19.69 -6.97 -9.21
N ILE A 65 18.61 -6.99 -8.44
CA ILE A 65 17.97 -8.20 -7.95
C ILE A 65 16.46 -8.05 -8.14
N ASP A 66 15.84 -9.04 -8.76
CA ASP A 66 14.42 -9.06 -9.06
C ASP A 66 13.70 -10.18 -8.29
N PHE A 67 12.51 -9.87 -7.82
CA PHE A 67 11.59 -10.79 -7.19
C PHE A 67 10.32 -10.82 -8.04
N PRO A 68 10.08 -11.90 -8.79
CA PRO A 68 8.89 -12.02 -9.62
C PRO A 68 7.62 -12.17 -8.76
N GLU A 69 7.75 -12.72 -7.56
CA GLU A 69 6.65 -12.92 -6.62
C GLU A 69 7.02 -12.31 -5.27
N CYS A 70 6.34 -11.22 -4.89
CA CYS A 70 6.43 -10.67 -3.55
C CYS A 70 5.09 -10.11 -3.09
N ILE A 71 4.92 -10.07 -1.77
CA ILE A 71 3.81 -9.42 -1.10
C ILE A 71 4.39 -8.16 -0.44
N ILE A 72 3.77 -7.02 -0.73
CA ILE A 72 4.20 -5.72 -0.21
C ILE A 72 3.07 -5.13 0.62
N THR A 73 3.39 -4.75 1.84
CA THR A 73 2.52 -3.96 2.72
C THR A 73 3.13 -2.57 2.88
N VAL A 74 2.35 -1.54 2.60
CA VAL A 74 2.75 -0.13 2.79
C VAL A 74 1.89 0.47 3.89
N ASN A 75 2.54 1.09 4.87
CA ASN A 75 1.90 1.81 5.96
C ASN A 75 2.45 3.23 6.04
N GLN A 76 1.57 4.21 6.24
CA GLN A 76 1.95 5.60 6.52
C GLN A 76 1.22 6.08 7.76
N GLU A 77 1.97 6.46 8.78
CA GLU A 77 1.42 7.08 9.97
C GLU A 77 1.29 8.59 9.75
N LYS A 78 0.18 9.19 10.19
CA LYS A 78 0.01 10.64 10.20
C LYS A 78 0.20 11.17 11.61
N ASN A 79 1.05 12.17 11.76
CA ASN A 79 1.21 12.89 13.01
C ASN A 79 0.21 14.05 13.05
N ILE A 80 -0.74 13.96 14.00
CA ILE A 80 -1.84 14.91 14.15
C ILE A 80 -1.79 15.54 15.55
N VAL A 81 -1.64 16.86 15.60
CA VAL A 81 -1.73 17.62 16.86
C VAL A 81 -3.19 18.05 17.07
N THR A 82 -3.76 17.70 18.22
CA THR A 82 -5.15 18.02 18.57
C THR A 82 -5.26 18.76 19.89
N THR A 83 -6.05 19.83 19.90
CA THR A 83 -6.36 20.59 21.12
C THR A 83 -7.83 20.34 21.50
N PRO A 84 -8.12 19.89 22.74
CA PRO A 84 -9.49 19.80 23.22
C PRO A 84 -10.09 21.19 23.42
N MET A 85 -11.35 21.38 23.05
CA MET A 85 -12.03 22.67 23.16
C MET A 85 -13.03 22.64 24.31
N GLU A 86 -12.91 23.58 25.25
CA GLU A 86 -13.82 23.68 26.38
C GLU A 86 -15.23 24.06 25.90
N GLY A 87 -16.26 23.36 26.40
CA GLY A 87 -17.66 23.66 26.11
C GLY A 87 -18.24 23.04 24.83
N ARG A 88 -17.52 22.11 24.18
CA ARG A 88 -18.07 21.29 23.08
C ARG A 88 -17.43 19.90 23.05
N ASP A 89 -18.19 18.89 22.64
CA ASP A 89 -17.66 17.57 22.34
C ASP A 89 -16.81 17.62 21.06
N GLY A 90 -15.50 17.39 21.21
CA GLY A 90 -14.55 17.27 20.10
C GLY A 90 -13.19 17.89 20.37
N THR A 91 -12.29 17.74 19.40
CA THR A 91 -10.97 18.37 19.39
C THR A 91 -10.78 19.11 18.06
N VAL A 92 -10.01 20.19 18.08
CA VAL A 92 -9.56 20.87 16.87
C VAL A 92 -8.24 20.23 16.44
N LYS A 93 -8.15 19.78 15.18
CA LYS A 93 -6.89 19.32 14.57
C LYS A 93 -6.15 20.54 14.03
N GLU A 94 -5.00 20.85 14.59
CA GLU A 94 -4.24 22.06 14.24
C GLU A 94 -3.24 21.77 13.13
N TYR A 95 -2.46 20.69 13.31
CA TYR A 95 -1.41 20.28 12.39
C TYR A 95 -1.62 18.82 12.01
N ILE A 96 -1.55 18.55 10.71
CA ILE A 96 -1.56 17.21 10.12
C ILE A 96 -0.31 17.12 9.28
N SER A 97 0.61 16.24 9.68
CA SER A 97 1.82 15.94 8.95
C SER A 97 1.84 14.46 8.62
N ASP A 98 2.35 14.14 7.44
CA ASP A 98 2.50 12.78 6.99
C ASP A 98 3.88 12.28 7.40
N GLY A 99 3.94 11.12 8.07
CA GLY A 99 5.18 10.44 8.38
C GLY A 99 5.71 9.65 7.19
N ASP A 100 6.85 8.98 7.42
CA ASP A 100 7.48 8.14 6.41
C ASP A 100 6.66 6.88 6.12
N TYR A 101 6.75 6.37 4.89
CA TYR A 101 6.17 5.07 4.58
C TYR A 101 7.02 3.96 5.18
N THR A 102 6.41 3.16 6.04
CA THR A 102 6.95 1.86 6.47
C THR A 102 6.48 0.79 5.50
N ILE A 103 7.45 0.08 4.91
CA ILE A 103 7.21 -0.91 3.87
C ILE A 103 7.67 -2.27 4.40
N ALA A 104 6.75 -3.24 4.45
CA ALA A 104 7.08 -4.62 4.74
C ALA A 104 6.97 -5.43 3.45
N MET A 105 8.02 -6.17 3.12
CA MET A 105 8.04 -7.08 1.98
C MET A 105 8.24 -8.50 2.46
N GLU A 106 7.35 -9.39 2.01
CA GLU A 106 7.47 -10.84 2.20
C GLU A 106 7.66 -11.49 0.83
N ALA A 107 8.73 -12.26 0.70
CA ALA A 107 9.05 -12.96 -0.54
C ALA A 107 9.82 -14.24 -0.21
N ALA A 108 10.06 -15.05 -1.24
CA ALA A 108 10.90 -16.22 -1.08
C ALA A 108 11.89 -16.35 -2.22
N VAL A 109 13.08 -16.80 -1.86
CA VAL A 109 14.09 -17.19 -2.82
C VAL A 109 13.92 -18.68 -3.09
N CYS A 110 13.74 -19.04 -4.35
CA CYS A 110 13.69 -20.41 -4.81
C CYS A 110 14.94 -20.74 -5.62
N SER A 111 15.39 -21.99 -5.54
CA SER A 111 16.42 -22.50 -6.44
C SER A 111 15.82 -22.68 -7.84
N TYR A 112 16.57 -22.30 -8.87
CA TYR A 112 16.21 -22.56 -10.26
C TYR A 112 17.39 -23.12 -11.02
N ILE A 113 17.09 -23.90 -12.06
CA ILE A 113 18.07 -24.35 -13.05
C ILE A 113 17.80 -23.57 -14.33
N ILE A 114 18.84 -23.07 -14.99
CA ILE A 114 18.67 -22.42 -16.29
C ILE A 114 18.52 -23.53 -17.33
N ASN A 115 17.35 -23.62 -17.94
CA ASN A 115 17.10 -24.57 -19.02
C ASN A 115 17.89 -24.19 -20.28
N GLN A 116 18.01 -25.12 -21.23
CA GLN A 116 18.74 -24.89 -22.50
C GLN A 116 18.20 -23.70 -23.33
N LYS A 117 16.99 -23.21 -23.02
CA LYS A 117 16.37 -22.02 -23.60
C LYS A 117 16.74 -20.70 -22.91
N GLY A 118 17.54 -20.74 -21.84
CA GLY A 118 17.89 -19.58 -21.02
C GLY A 118 16.82 -19.17 -20.00
N GLU A 119 15.76 -19.96 -19.84
CA GLU A 119 14.66 -19.71 -18.91
C GLU A 119 14.94 -20.38 -17.55
N ALA A 120 14.56 -19.71 -16.46
CA ALA A 120 14.68 -20.24 -15.11
C ALA A 120 13.59 -21.29 -14.84
N ASP A 121 14.01 -22.54 -14.64
CA ASP A 121 13.15 -23.66 -14.26
C ASP A 121 13.23 -23.91 -12.77
N TYR A 122 12.14 -23.56 -12.09
CA TYR A 122 11.97 -23.70 -10.65
C TYR A 122 11.42 -25.07 -10.24
N GLN A 123 10.86 -25.85 -11.17
CA GLN A 123 10.21 -27.14 -10.87
C GLN A 123 11.23 -28.27 -10.74
N THR A 124 12.33 -28.18 -11.50
CA THR A 124 13.34 -29.24 -11.58
C THR A 124 14.44 -29.12 -10.50
N SER A 125 14.47 -28.01 -9.75
CA SER A 125 15.51 -27.77 -8.75
C SER A 125 15.05 -28.16 -7.34
N HIS A 126 15.75 -29.13 -6.74
CA HIS A 126 15.50 -29.61 -5.37
C HIS A 126 16.57 -29.16 -4.36
N ALA A 127 17.56 -28.37 -4.80
CA ALA A 127 18.68 -27.94 -3.98
C ALA A 127 18.36 -26.65 -3.22
N TYR A 128 18.98 -26.47 -2.05
CA TYR A 128 18.82 -25.22 -1.31
C TYR A 128 19.46 -24.04 -2.04
N PRO A 129 18.76 -22.88 -2.18
CA PRO A 129 19.23 -21.72 -2.95
C PRO A 129 20.34 -20.94 -2.23
N LYS A 130 21.50 -21.56 -2.01
CA LYS A 130 22.64 -20.95 -1.31
C LYS A 130 23.16 -19.72 -2.04
N GLU A 131 23.34 -19.81 -3.35
CA GLU A 131 23.94 -18.73 -4.15
C GLU A 131 23.03 -17.49 -4.20
N GLN A 132 21.73 -17.71 -4.43
CA GLN A 132 20.73 -16.64 -4.47
C GLN A 132 20.57 -16.00 -3.08
N LEU A 133 20.58 -16.81 -2.02
CA LEU A 133 20.53 -16.30 -0.65
C LEU A 133 21.79 -15.49 -0.30
N GLU A 134 22.98 -15.91 -0.72
CA GLU A 134 24.21 -15.14 -0.53
C GLU A 134 24.15 -13.79 -1.26
N LYS A 135 23.63 -13.76 -2.50
CA LYS A 135 23.43 -12.51 -3.26
C LYS A 135 22.45 -11.58 -2.53
N LEU A 136 21.34 -12.12 -2.03
CA LEU A 136 20.36 -11.37 -1.23
C LEU A 136 21.01 -10.80 0.04
N ILE A 137 21.71 -11.62 0.82
CA ILE A 137 22.36 -11.17 2.06
C ILE A 137 23.39 -10.07 1.77
N ARG A 138 24.14 -10.15 0.67
CA ARG A 138 25.07 -9.08 0.26
C ARG A 138 24.33 -7.78 -0.04
N PHE A 139 23.15 -7.86 -0.66
CA PHE A 139 22.31 -6.72 -0.97
C PHE A 139 21.72 -6.08 0.30
N LEU A 140 21.22 -6.90 1.23
CA LEU A 140 20.65 -6.43 2.50
C LEU A 140 21.67 -5.81 3.45
N LYS A 141 22.97 -6.09 3.26
CA LYS A 141 24.07 -5.49 4.04
C LYS A 141 24.48 -4.09 3.58
N ILE A 142 23.94 -3.60 2.46
CA ILE A 142 24.23 -2.26 1.95
C ILE A 142 23.63 -1.23 2.92
N LYS A 143 24.46 -0.30 3.38
CA LYS A 143 24.09 0.77 4.33
C LYS A 143 23.79 2.07 3.59
N ASP A 144 22.96 1.98 2.57
CA ASP A 144 22.71 3.08 1.64
C ASP A 144 21.27 2.96 1.12
N ALA A 145 20.77 4.04 0.54
CA ALA A 145 19.47 4.04 -0.12
C ALA A 145 19.50 3.12 -1.36
N LEU A 146 18.42 2.37 -1.54
CA LEU A 146 18.24 1.40 -2.62
C LEU A 146 17.13 1.90 -3.53
N ASP A 147 17.42 1.94 -4.82
CA ASP A 147 16.41 2.27 -5.81
C ASP A 147 15.45 1.08 -5.94
N VAL A 148 14.16 1.34 -5.84
CA VAL A 148 13.11 0.32 -5.94
C VAL A 148 12.25 0.59 -7.15
N GLN A 149 11.99 -0.48 -7.90
CA GLN A 149 11.05 -0.47 -8.99
C GLN A 149 9.98 -1.52 -8.74
N SER A 150 8.73 -1.07 -8.58
CA SER A 150 7.55 -1.92 -8.51
C SER A 150 6.34 -1.10 -8.93
N ASP A 151 5.43 -1.70 -9.70
CA ASP A 151 4.20 -1.04 -10.13
C ASP A 151 3.37 -0.59 -8.93
N PHE A 152 3.35 -1.39 -7.85
CA PHE A 152 2.61 -1.08 -6.63
C PHE A 152 3.22 0.08 -5.84
N LEU A 153 4.53 0.08 -5.60
CA LEU A 153 5.21 1.15 -4.85
C LEU A 153 5.20 2.49 -5.60
N THR A 154 5.21 2.42 -6.94
CA THR A 154 5.12 3.62 -7.80
C THR A 154 3.80 4.37 -7.60
N LEU A 155 2.70 3.69 -7.26
CA LEU A 155 1.41 4.33 -6.94
C LEU A 155 1.48 5.24 -5.72
N PHE A 156 2.41 4.96 -4.79
CA PHE A 156 2.65 5.76 -3.59
C PHE A 156 3.78 6.79 -3.80
N GLY A 157 4.34 6.91 -5.01
CA GLY A 157 5.46 7.79 -5.31
C GLY A 157 6.80 7.33 -4.70
N ILE A 158 6.88 6.08 -4.24
CA ILE A 158 8.07 5.54 -3.58
C ILE A 158 9.03 5.02 -4.65
N THR A 159 10.22 5.63 -4.73
CA THR A 159 11.27 5.28 -5.70
C THR A 159 12.57 4.86 -5.04
N SER A 160 12.80 5.29 -3.80
CA SER A 160 13.97 4.96 -3.00
C SER A 160 13.55 4.45 -1.62
N VAL A 161 14.24 3.44 -1.12
CA VAL A 161 14.00 2.88 0.21
C VAL A 161 15.30 2.56 0.92
N VAL A 162 15.26 2.55 2.25
CA VAL A 162 16.35 2.09 3.12
C VAL A 162 15.90 0.86 3.89
N VAL A 163 16.74 -0.18 3.92
CA VAL A 163 16.47 -1.40 4.68
C VAL A 163 16.65 -1.13 6.17
N LYS A 164 15.60 -1.36 6.95
CA LYS A 164 15.59 -1.22 8.42
C LYS A 164 15.97 -2.52 9.12
N SER A 165 15.34 -3.62 8.70
CA SER A 165 15.62 -4.95 9.24
C SER A 165 15.21 -6.04 8.26
N TYR A 166 15.78 -7.23 8.42
CA TYR A 166 15.39 -8.41 7.67
C TYR A 166 15.34 -9.61 8.61
N GLU A 167 14.40 -10.51 8.35
CA GLU A 167 14.14 -11.71 9.13
C GLU A 167 14.07 -12.91 8.19
N MET A 168 14.67 -14.01 8.61
CA MET A 168 14.67 -15.28 7.90
C MET A 168 14.58 -16.40 8.93
N VAL A 169 13.63 -17.30 8.74
CA VAL A 169 13.47 -18.50 9.56
C VAL A 169 13.94 -19.70 8.74
N GLN A 170 14.84 -20.51 9.28
CA GLN A 170 15.27 -21.71 8.59
C GLN A 170 14.09 -22.67 8.42
N GLU A 171 13.73 -22.97 7.18
CA GLU A 171 12.70 -23.94 6.85
C GLU A 171 13.31 -25.33 6.59
N THR A 172 12.51 -26.37 6.79
CA THR A 172 12.89 -27.75 6.45
C THR A 172 12.73 -28.05 4.96
N HIS A 173 12.03 -27.18 4.22
CA HIS A 173 11.82 -27.34 2.78
C HIS A 173 13.11 -27.03 2.00
N SER A 174 13.50 -27.97 1.13
CA SER A 174 14.85 -27.99 0.56
C SER A 174 15.08 -26.94 -0.53
N ASN A 175 14.06 -26.44 -1.22
CA ASN A 175 14.23 -25.63 -2.43
C ASN A 175 13.76 -24.17 -2.32
N ARG A 176 13.24 -23.77 -1.15
CA ARG A 176 12.67 -22.44 -0.92
C ARG A 176 13.09 -21.90 0.44
N GLN A 177 13.38 -20.61 0.49
CA GLN A 177 13.64 -19.88 1.72
C GLN A 177 12.78 -18.62 1.73
N ALA A 178 11.78 -18.55 2.62
CA ALA A 178 11.05 -17.31 2.85
C ALA A 178 11.89 -16.30 3.64
N PHE A 179 11.64 -15.03 3.39
CA PHE A 179 12.25 -13.92 4.11
C PHE A 179 11.28 -12.74 4.19
N THR A 180 11.42 -11.97 5.25
CA THR A 180 10.65 -10.75 5.48
C THR A 180 11.61 -9.59 5.65
N ILE A 181 11.38 -8.49 4.94
CA ILE A 181 12.21 -7.29 5.02
C ILE A 181 11.33 -6.11 5.39
N GLN A 182 11.81 -5.30 6.33
CA GLN A 182 11.23 -4.03 6.71
C GLN A 182 12.10 -2.91 6.14
N MET A 183 11.47 -1.97 5.47
CA MET A 183 12.10 -0.84 4.79
C MET A 183 11.38 0.46 5.14
N LEU A 184 12.08 1.57 5.00
CA LEU A 184 11.51 2.91 5.10
C LEU A 184 11.65 3.60 3.75
N SER A 185 10.61 4.33 3.32
CA SER A 185 10.73 5.20 2.15
C SER A 185 11.76 6.28 2.43
N ASP A 186 12.60 6.54 1.43
CA ASP A 186 13.46 7.71 1.43
C ASP A 186 13.09 8.59 0.24
N THR A 187 13.12 9.90 0.44
CA THR A 187 12.96 10.86 -0.66
C THR A 187 14.26 11.63 -0.78
N PRO A 188 14.98 11.53 -1.91
CA PRO A 188 16.23 12.25 -2.07
C PRO A 188 15.94 13.75 -2.00
N TYR A 189 16.45 14.41 -0.97
CA TYR A 189 16.30 15.85 -0.82
C TYR A 189 17.39 16.56 -1.63
N GLU A 190 16.99 17.43 -2.54
CA GLU A 190 17.94 18.31 -3.24
C GLU A 190 18.30 19.47 -2.30
N ILE A 191 19.56 19.52 -1.83
CA ILE A 191 20.09 20.71 -1.18
C ILE A 191 20.30 21.78 -2.25
N LYS A 192 19.33 22.67 -2.41
CA LYS A 192 19.53 23.90 -3.20
C LYS A 192 20.31 24.88 -2.32
N ILE A 193 21.61 25.00 -2.56
CA ILE A 193 22.43 26.06 -1.96
C ILE A 193 22.00 27.37 -2.61
N ASN A 194 21.17 28.16 -1.93
CA ASN A 194 20.98 29.55 -2.30
C ASN A 194 22.30 30.28 -2.02
N GLN A 195 23.02 30.66 -3.07
CA GLN A 195 24.17 31.55 -2.95
C GLN A 195 23.67 32.89 -2.41
N ASP A 196 24.10 33.23 -1.19
CA ASP A 196 23.83 34.52 -0.59
C ASP A 196 24.23 35.64 -1.54
N VAL A 197 23.29 36.55 -1.76
CA VAL A 197 23.46 37.78 -2.52
C VAL A 197 24.71 38.47 -2.01
N ALA A 198 25.73 38.57 -2.87
CA ALA A 198 26.91 39.38 -2.57
C ALA A 198 26.47 40.82 -2.34
N ILE A 199 26.40 41.23 -1.07
CA ILE A 199 26.30 42.64 -0.69
C ILE A 199 27.66 43.25 -1.02
N ASN A 200 27.79 43.76 -2.24
CA ASN A 200 28.92 44.60 -2.61
C ASN A 200 28.64 46.05 -2.17
N LYS A 201 29.69 46.60 -1.57
CA LYS A 201 29.79 47.85 -0.82
C LYS A 201 29.57 49.11 -1.66
#